data_AF-A0A5S9I489-F1
#
_entry.id   AF-A0A5S9I489-F1
#
_cell.length_a   1.000
_cell.length_b   1.000
_cell.length_c   1.000
_cell.angle_alpha   90.00
_cell.angle_beta   90.00
_cell.angle_gamma   90.00
#
_symmetry.space_group_name_H-M   'P 1'
#
loop_
_entity.id
_entity.type
_entity.pdbx_description
1 polymer ?
#
loop_
_entity_poly.entity_id
_entity_poly.type
_entity_poly.pdbx_seq_one_letter_code
_entity_poly.pdbx_strand_id
1 'polypeptide(L)'
;MKTYPALAFEHKDESGVYIGEFDGWCQDLDEAILFANKDGSKPDKKKAKEIFLREEKNLSDILKERYGEDAIQNYRPSEWFKTCNLVDVEISEEKFKELLNND
;
A
#
# COMPACT_ATOMS: atom_id res chain seq x y z
N MET A 1 -13.64 0.87 20.12
CA MET A 1 -12.26 1.01 19.62
C MET A 1 -12.30 2.05 18.52
N LYS A 2 -11.38 3.03 18.50
CA LYS A 2 -11.35 4.05 17.44
C LYS A 2 -10.71 3.44 16.20
N THR A 3 -11.33 3.61 15.04
CA THR A 3 -10.80 3.18 13.74
C THR A 3 -10.53 4.38 12.85
N TYR A 4 -9.69 4.17 11.84
CA TYR A 4 -9.37 5.17 10.84
C TYR A 4 -9.54 4.57 9.44
N PRO A 5 -10.05 5.37 8.48
CA PRO A 5 -10.19 4.92 7.11
C PRO A 5 -8.81 4.81 6.43
N ALA A 6 -8.60 3.70 5.75
CA ALA A 6 -7.42 3.45 4.93
C ALA A 6 -7.82 2.81 3.60
N LEU A 7 -6.83 2.60 2.74
CA LEU A 7 -6.95 1.80 1.53
C LEU A 7 -6.02 0.60 1.59
N ALA A 8 -6.50 -0.53 1.08
CA ALA A 8 -5.72 -1.74 0.87
C ALA A 8 -5.86 -2.21 -0.58
N PHE A 9 -4.85 -2.93 -1.09
CA PHE A 9 -4.95 -3.64 -2.36
C PHE A 9 -5.60 -5.01 -2.13
N GLU A 10 -6.87 -5.17 -2.52
CA GLU A 10 -7.60 -6.44 -2.44
C GLU A 10 -7.60 -7.16 -3.78
N HIS A 11 -7.39 -8.47 -3.78
CA HIS A 11 -7.43 -9.31 -4.98
C HIS A 11 -8.80 -9.22 -5.68
N LYS A 12 -8.82 -9.08 -7.00
CA LYS A 12 -10.07 -8.91 -7.77
C LYS A 12 -11.01 -10.11 -7.72
N ASP A 13 -10.44 -11.31 -7.59
CA ASP A 13 -11.20 -12.56 -7.62
C ASP A 13 -11.47 -13.15 -6.23
N GLU A 14 -10.84 -12.60 -5.18
CA GLU A 14 -10.92 -13.14 -3.81
C GLU A 14 -11.04 -11.99 -2.79
N SER A 15 -12.25 -11.82 -2.23
CA SER A 15 -12.47 -10.80 -1.21
C SER A 15 -11.87 -11.21 0.14
N GLY A 16 -11.33 -10.24 0.87
CA GLY A 16 -10.61 -10.47 2.12
C GLY A 16 -9.17 -10.96 1.93
N VAL A 17 -8.65 -10.92 0.70
CA VAL A 17 -7.26 -11.27 0.38
C VAL A 17 -6.54 -10.03 -0.14
N TYR A 18 -5.49 -9.61 0.54
CA TYR A 18 -4.78 -8.36 0.30
C TYR A 18 -3.30 -8.58 -0.05
N ILE A 19 -2.68 -7.59 -0.70
CA ILE A 19 -1.21 -7.54 -0.81
C ILE A 19 -0.62 -7.25 0.57
N GLY A 20 0.29 -8.09 1.05
CA GLY A 20 1.02 -7.93 2.31
C GLY A 20 2.36 -7.20 2.17
N GLU A 21 2.87 -6.65 3.28
CA GLU A 21 4.12 -5.87 3.33
C GLU A 21 5.38 -6.65 2.87
N PHE A 22 5.34 -7.99 2.86
CA PHE A 22 6.44 -8.88 2.44
C PHE A 22 6.20 -9.58 1.09
N ASP A 23 5.46 -8.94 0.18
CA ASP A 23 5.29 -9.36 -1.22
C ASP A 23 4.54 -10.70 -1.38
N GLY A 24 3.52 -10.91 -0.54
CA GLY A 24 2.63 -12.08 -0.55
C GLY A 24 1.16 -11.70 -0.37
N TRP A 25 0.28 -12.68 -0.48
CA TRP A 25 -1.13 -12.52 -0.15
C TRP A 25 -1.34 -12.71 1.36
N CYS A 26 -2.10 -11.82 1.99
CA CYS A 26 -2.51 -11.95 3.39
C CYS A 26 -4.04 -11.83 3.53
N GLN A 27 -4.58 -12.38 4.61
CA GLN A 27 -5.97 -12.16 5.01
C GLN A 27 -6.07 -11.24 6.23
N ASP A 28 -4.95 -11.01 6.91
CA ASP A 28 -4.86 -10.05 7.99
C ASP A 28 -4.61 -8.64 7.42
N LEU A 29 -5.51 -7.73 7.76
CA LEU A 29 -5.44 -6.32 7.39
C LEU A 29 -4.24 -5.62 8.02
N ASP A 30 -3.79 -6.05 9.20
CA ASP A 30 -2.64 -5.45 9.88
C ASP A 30 -1.31 -5.85 9.21
N GLU A 31 -1.30 -6.91 8.38
CA GLU A 31 -0.15 -7.32 7.56
C GLU A 31 -0.21 -6.78 6.12
N ALA A 32 -1.32 -6.13 5.75
CA ALA A 32 -1.54 -5.60 4.41
C ALA A 32 -0.73 -4.32 4.15
N ILE A 33 -0.39 -4.08 2.88
CA ILE A 33 0.05 -2.76 2.43
C ILE A 33 -1.14 -1.80 2.50
N LEU A 34 -1.01 -0.81 3.38
CA LEU A 34 -2.06 0.15 3.69
C LEU A 34 -1.67 1.57 3.28
N PHE A 35 -2.66 2.36 2.90
CA PHE A 35 -2.52 3.80 2.70
C PHE A 35 -3.56 4.56 3.51
N ALA A 36 -3.11 5.47 4.37
CA ALA A 36 -3.98 6.34 5.15
C ALA A 36 -3.50 7.79 5.04
N ASN A 37 -4.43 8.75 5.08
CA ASN A 37 -4.04 10.16 5.15
C ASN A 37 -3.53 10.49 6.56
N LYS A 38 -2.49 11.33 6.66
CA LYS A 38 -1.87 11.70 7.95
C LYS A 38 -2.83 12.36 8.94
N ASP A 39 -3.87 13.02 8.45
CA ASP A 39 -4.90 13.66 9.26
C ASP A 39 -6.03 12.71 9.69
N GLY A 40 -5.98 11.43 9.28
CA GLY A 40 -7.00 10.43 9.56
C GLY A 40 -8.27 10.57 8.71
N SER A 41 -8.28 11.47 7.72
CA SER A 41 -9.39 11.60 6.77
C SER A 41 -9.41 10.43 5.78
N LYS A 42 -10.58 10.17 5.18
CA LYS A 42 -10.73 9.11 4.17
C LYS A 42 -9.87 9.42 2.93
N PRO A 43 -8.97 8.51 2.52
CA PRO A 43 -8.18 8.69 1.31
C PRO A 43 -9.04 8.75 0.04
N ASP A 44 -8.61 9.57 -0.92
CA ASP A 44 -9.15 9.54 -2.28
C ASP A 44 -8.40 8.49 -3.11
N LYS A 45 -9.12 7.50 -3.65
CA LYS A 45 -8.52 6.37 -4.39
C LYS A 45 -7.76 6.79 -5.65
N LYS A 46 -8.18 7.87 -6.33
CA LYS A 46 -7.48 8.34 -7.54
C LYS A 46 -6.16 8.99 -7.16
N LYS A 47 -6.17 9.87 -6.14
CA LYS A 47 -4.96 10.49 -5.60
C LYS A 47 -4.00 9.45 -5.01
N ALA A 48 -4.52 8.47 -4.26
CA ALA A 48 -3.71 7.38 -3.72
C ALA A 48 -3.02 6.59 -4.84
N LYS A 49 -3.74 6.25 -5.91
CA LYS A 49 -3.16 5.59 -7.08
C LYS A 49 -2.02 6.40 -7.71
N GLU A 50 -2.17 7.71 -7.85
CA GLU A 50 -1.10 8.58 -8.36
C GLU A 50 0.13 8.59 -7.44
N ILE A 51 -0.08 8.59 -6.12
CA ILE A 51 1.00 8.53 -5.12
C ILE A 51 1.75 7.21 -5.23
N PHE A 52 1.06 6.07 -5.22
CA PHE A 52 1.65 4.74 -5.36
C PHE A 52 2.55 4.62 -6.61
N LEU A 53 2.05 5.06 -7.78
CA LEU A 53 2.81 5.01 -9.02
C LEU A 53 4.03 5.94 -9.02
N ARG A 54 3.92 7.10 -8.35
CA ARG A 54 5.05 8.02 -8.17
C ARG A 54 6.12 7.41 -7.25
N GLU A 55 5.71 6.79 -6.15
CA GLU A 55 6.61 6.13 -5.21
C GLU A 55 7.33 4.94 -5.84
N GLU A 56 6.63 4.15 -6.66
CA GLU A 56 7.21 3.06 -7.44
C GLU A 56 8.35 3.55 -8.33
N LYS A 57 8.11 4.64 -9.06
CA LYS A 57 9.12 5.25 -9.93
C LYS A 57 10.29 5.80 -9.10
N ASN A 58 10.02 6.55 -8.05
CA ASN A 58 11.05 7.15 -7.20
C ASN A 58 11.95 6.07 -6.58
N LEU A 59 11.35 4.99 -6.08
CA LEU A 59 12.10 3.85 -5.53
C LEU A 59 12.95 3.18 -6.61
N SER A 60 12.40 3.01 -7.82
CA SER A 60 13.16 2.46 -8.97
C SER A 60 14.37 3.31 -9.29
N ASP A 61 14.20 4.64 -9.37
CA ASP A 61 15.30 5.56 -9.66
C ASP A 61 16.38 5.49 -8.56
N ILE A 62 15.99 5.45 -7.27
CA ILE A 62 16.91 5.31 -6.14
C ILE A 62 17.67 3.97 -6.17
N LEU A 63 16.97 2.86 -6.43
CA LEU A 63 17.57 1.53 -6.47
C LEU A 63 18.56 1.41 -7.63
N LYS A 64 18.22 1.96 -8.80
CA LYS A 64 19.12 2.00 -9.96
C LYS A 64 20.37 2.83 -9.69
N GLU A 65 20.23 3.99 -9.06
CA GLU A 65 21.36 4.85 -8.69
C GLU A 65 22.32 4.14 -7.72
N ARG A 66 21.78 3.40 -6.73
CA ARG A 66 22.59 2.76 -5.68
C ARG A 66 23.15 1.40 -6.04
N TYR A 67 22.41 0.61 -6.81
CA TYR A 67 22.69 -0.81 -7.04
C TYR A 67 22.82 -1.18 -8.53
N GLY A 68 22.65 -0.23 -9.45
CA GLY A 68 22.74 -0.42 -10.89
C GLY A 68 21.42 -0.82 -11.55
N GLU A 69 21.43 -0.95 -12.88
CA GLU A 69 20.22 -1.22 -13.69
C GLU A 69 19.52 -2.55 -13.35
N ASP A 70 20.26 -3.53 -12.80
CA ASP A 70 19.75 -4.85 -12.43
C ASP A 70 19.15 -4.92 -11.01
N ALA A 71 18.96 -3.77 -10.34
CA ALA A 71 18.39 -3.73 -9.00
C ALA A 71 16.98 -4.33 -8.94
N ILE A 72 16.74 -5.25 -8.01
CA ILE A 72 15.44 -5.88 -7.81
C ILE A 72 14.54 -4.92 -7.01
N GLN A 73 13.38 -4.59 -7.58
CA GLN A 73 12.31 -3.86 -6.92
C GLN A 73 11.07 -4.74 -6.78
N ASN A 74 10.59 -4.88 -5.56
CA ASN A 74 9.41 -5.67 -5.20
C ASN A 74 8.16 -4.79 -5.02
N TYR A 75 8.32 -3.55 -4.58
CA TYR A 75 7.24 -2.58 -4.54
C TYR A 75 6.83 -2.19 -5.96
N ARG A 76 5.78 -2.84 -6.49
CA ARG A 76 5.29 -2.65 -7.87
C ARG A 76 3.78 -2.40 -7.93
N PRO A 77 3.27 -1.28 -7.38
CA PRO A 77 1.87 -0.90 -7.51
C PRO A 77 1.31 -0.97 -8.92
N SER A 78 2.08 -0.61 -9.95
CA SER A 78 1.67 -0.69 -11.36
C SER A 78 1.25 -2.11 -11.78
N GLU A 79 1.91 -3.14 -11.24
CA GLU A 79 1.55 -4.54 -11.44
C GLU A 79 0.38 -4.94 -10.52
N TRP A 80 0.40 -4.51 -9.25
CA TRP A 80 -0.68 -4.82 -8.31
C TRP A 80 -2.04 -4.28 -8.80
N PHE A 81 -2.10 -3.11 -9.42
CA PHE A 81 -3.34 -2.57 -10.00
C PHE A 81 -3.95 -3.44 -11.11
N LYS A 82 -3.17 -4.35 -11.72
CA LYS A 82 -3.68 -5.28 -12.73
C LYS A 82 -4.51 -6.39 -12.10
N THR A 83 -4.12 -6.86 -10.91
CA THR A 83 -4.75 -7.99 -10.20
C THR A 83 -5.59 -7.56 -9.00
N CYS A 84 -5.45 -6.33 -8.53
CA CYS A 84 -6.09 -5.83 -7.31
C CYS A 84 -6.96 -4.59 -7.55
N ASN A 85 -7.91 -4.37 -6.64
CA ASN A 85 -8.64 -3.12 -6.48
C ASN A 85 -8.15 -2.39 -5.21
N LEU A 86 -8.10 -1.05 -5.24
CA LEU A 86 -8.00 -0.27 -4.00
C LEU A 86 -9.37 -0.22 -3.34
N VAL A 87 -9.50 -0.86 -2.18
CA VAL A 87 -10.75 -0.93 -1.41
C VAL A 87 -10.64 -0.09 -0.14
N ASP A 88 -11.80 0.39 0.34
CA ASP A 88 -11.86 1.11 1.60
C ASP A 88 -11.85 0.11 2.76
N VAL A 89 -10.99 0.34 3.75
CA VAL A 89 -10.86 -0.51 4.93
C VAL A 89 -10.80 0.35 6.19
N GLU A 90 -11.09 -0.26 7.34
CA GLU A 90 -11.01 0.39 8.65
C GLU A 90 -9.88 -0.27 9.44
N ILE A 91 -8.89 0.52 9.85
CA ILE A 91 -7.74 0.05 10.63
C ILE A 91 -7.81 0.55 12.06
N SER A 92 -7.14 -0.16 12.97
CA SER A 92 -7.07 0.22 14.37
C SER A 92 -6.31 1.54 14.57
N GLU A 93 -6.59 2.25 15.66
CA GLU A 93 -5.79 3.42 16.05
C GLU A 93 -4.30 3.09 16.24
N GLU A 94 -3.99 1.87 16.68
CA GLU A 94 -2.61 1.38 16.84
C GLU A 94 -1.91 1.28 15.49
N LYS A 95 -2.49 0.53 14.53
CA LYS A 95 -1.95 0.41 13.17
C LYS A 95 -1.86 1.77 12.47
N PHE A 96 -2.85 2.65 12.65
CA PHE A 96 -2.78 4.02 12.11
C PHE A 96 -1.56 4.79 12.63
N LYS A 97 -1.27 4.72 13.94
CA LYS A 97 -0.10 5.37 14.53
C LYS A 97 1.22 4.76 14.05
N GLU A 98 1.27 3.44 13.86
CA GLU A 98 2.44 2.76 13.29
C GLU A 98 2.75 3.25 11.88
N LEU A 99 1.72 3.36 11.02
CA LEU A 99 1.88 3.89 9.67
C LEU A 99 2.47 5.30 9.68
N LEU A 100 2.04 6.18 10.59
CA LEU A 100 2.56 7.54 10.67
C LEU A 100 3.99 7.66 11.23
N ASN A 101 4.43 6.70 12.03
CA ASN A 101 5.77 6.71 12.62
C ASN A 101 6.85 6.18 11.65
N ASN A 102 6.43 5.43 10.62
CA ASN A 102 7.31 4.84 9.61
C ASN A 102 7.43 5.68 8.32
N ASP A 103 6.82 6.87 8.28
CA ASP A 103 6.58 7.70 7.09
C ASP A 103 7.28 9.07 7.16
#